data_AF-F7NDH5-F1
#
_entry.id   AF-F7NDH5-F1
#
_cell.length_a   1.000
_cell.length_b   1.000
_cell.length_c   1.000
_cell.angle_alpha   90.00
_cell.angle_beta   90.00
_cell.angle_gamma   90.00
#
_symmetry.space_group_name_H-M   'P 1'
#
loop_
_entity.id
_entity.type
_entity.pdbx_description
1 polymer ?
#
loop_
_entity_poly.entity_id
_entity_poly.type
_entity_poly.pdbx_seq_one_letter_code
_entity_poly.pdbx_strand_id
1 'polypeptide(L)'
;MNFLRKPAAIDIEHMKMLHEEAIDQLELMRSVLAAREEATGTMRDSLENMALEHWNAYLDAIHLISMHDEAIASILQQHGLSFREESNSGEVERQHVRPLLLSLLSAALVRRHRRIRQIYSWHARPISDYLNESMSMERKHLVELIAMVETLL
;
A
#
# COMPACT_ATOMS: atom_id res chain seq x y z
N MET A 1 35.74 -16.30 -2.09
CA MET A 1 35.61 -14.83 -2.06
C MET A 1 34.16 -14.49 -1.82
N ASN A 2 33.78 -14.19 -0.58
CA ASN A 2 32.44 -13.73 -0.25
C ASN A 2 32.37 -12.23 -0.56
N PHE A 3 31.75 -11.87 -1.69
CA PHE A 3 31.30 -10.51 -1.89
C PHE A 3 30.18 -10.27 -0.88
N LEU A 4 30.52 -9.66 0.26
CA LEU A 4 29.57 -8.94 1.08
C LEU A 4 28.87 -7.94 0.16
N ARG A 5 27.67 -8.29 -0.35
CA ARG A 5 26.76 -7.30 -0.91
C ARG A 5 26.54 -6.29 0.20
N LYS A 6 27.18 -5.13 0.11
CA LYS A 6 26.77 -3.98 0.92
C LYS A 6 25.27 -3.81 0.64
N PRO A 7 24.41 -3.71 1.66
CA PRO A 7 23.02 -3.36 1.41
C PRO A 7 23.04 -2.08 0.58
N ALA A 8 22.37 -2.11 -0.57
CA ALA A 8 22.25 -0.93 -1.42
C ALA A 8 21.69 0.18 -0.53
N ALA A 9 22.39 1.30 -0.41
CA ALA A 9 21.88 2.42 0.37
C ALA A 9 20.50 2.78 -0.19
N ILE A 10 19.49 2.77 0.68
CA ILE A 10 18.12 3.11 0.29
C ILE A 10 18.16 4.51 -0.33
N ASP A 11 17.73 4.63 -1.59
CA ASP A 11 17.53 5.93 -2.21
C ASP A 11 16.28 6.56 -1.60
N ILE A 12 16.49 7.46 -0.65
CA ILE A 12 15.44 8.12 0.11
C ILE A 12 14.49 8.88 -0.81
N GLU A 13 14.98 9.51 -1.88
CA GLU A 13 14.12 10.27 -2.78
C GLU A 13 13.28 9.34 -3.65
N HIS A 14 13.87 8.24 -4.11
CA HIS A 14 13.12 7.18 -4.79
C HIS A 14 12.03 6.60 -3.89
N MET A 15 12.34 6.30 -2.62
CA MET A 15 11.33 5.80 -1.67
C MET A 15 10.21 6.81 -1.45
N LYS A 16 10.53 8.11 -1.31
CA LYS A 16 9.51 9.15 -1.17
C LYS A 16 8.60 9.21 -2.40
N MET A 17 9.15 9.06 -3.60
CA MET A 17 8.39 9.02 -4.85
C MET A 17 7.46 7.80 -4.90
N LEU A 18 7.95 6.60 -4.56
CA LEU A 18 7.11 5.39 -4.51
C LEU A 18 5.97 5.50 -3.48
N HIS A 19 6.24 6.10 -2.31
CA HIS A 19 5.18 6.36 -1.33
C HIS A 19 4.16 7.40 -1.80
N GLU A 20 4.55 8.36 -2.65
CA GLU A 20 3.63 9.32 -3.27
C GLU A 20 2.77 8.65 -4.34
N GLU A 21 3.35 7.84 -5.22
CA GLU A 21 2.61 7.05 -6.20
C GLU A 21 1.53 6.18 -5.52
N ALA A 22 1.91 5.51 -4.43
CA ALA A 22 0.95 4.73 -3.65
C ALA A 22 -0.17 5.59 -3.04
N ILE A 23 0.11 6.84 -2.63
CA ILE A 23 -0.92 7.77 -2.16
C ILE A 23 -1.88 8.13 -3.31
N ASP A 24 -1.33 8.46 -4.47
CA ASP A 24 -2.12 8.86 -5.64
C ASP A 24 -3.09 7.76 -6.07
N GLN A 25 -2.63 6.50 -6.13
CA GLN A 25 -3.49 5.36 -6.43
C GLN A 25 -4.62 5.18 -5.40
N LEU A 26 -4.32 5.33 -4.10
CA LEU A 26 -5.34 5.23 -3.06
C LEU A 26 -6.35 6.39 -3.10
N GLU A 27 -5.92 7.61 -3.47
CA GLU A 27 -6.81 8.76 -3.61
C GLU A 27 -7.70 8.67 -4.84
N LEU A 28 -7.18 8.14 -5.95
CA LEU A 28 -7.96 7.80 -7.14
C LEU A 28 -9.00 6.73 -6.81
N MET A 29 -8.60 5.63 -6.17
CA MET A 29 -9.52 4.57 -5.70
C MET A 29 -10.66 5.15 -4.86
N ARG A 30 -10.36 6.03 -3.89
CA ARG A 30 -11.38 6.67 -3.06
C ARG A 30 -12.33 7.57 -3.85
N SER A 31 -11.81 8.29 -4.85
CA SER A 31 -12.63 9.15 -5.72
C SER A 31 -13.58 8.31 -6.56
N VAL A 32 -13.11 7.18 -7.09
CA VAL A 32 -13.91 6.20 -7.84
C VAL A 32 -14.98 5.58 -6.94
N LEU A 33 -14.63 5.16 -5.72
CA LEU A 33 -15.59 4.60 -4.76
C LEU A 33 -16.67 5.62 -4.38
N ALA A 34 -16.32 6.90 -4.24
CA ALA A 34 -17.29 7.96 -3.96
C ALA A 34 -18.24 8.18 -5.15
N ALA A 35 -17.71 8.26 -6.38
CA ALA A 35 -18.51 8.41 -7.59
C ALA A 35 -19.45 7.20 -7.82
N ARG A 36 -19.01 5.99 -7.43
CA ARG A 36 -19.79 4.75 -7.54
C ARG A 36 -21.09 4.81 -6.73
N GLU A 37 -21.11 5.49 -5.59
CA GLU A 37 -22.32 5.59 -4.75
C GLU A 37 -23.47 6.33 -5.44
N GLU A 38 -23.16 7.24 -6.36
CA GLU A 38 -24.14 8.01 -7.12
C GLU A 38 -24.48 7.34 -8.48
N ALA A 39 -23.70 6.35 -8.90
CA ALA A 39 -23.85 5.66 -10.18
C ALA A 39 -24.80 4.46 -10.10
N THR A 40 -25.44 4.15 -11.23
CA THR A 40 -26.31 2.98 -11.39
C THR A 40 -25.98 2.23 -12.69
N GLY A 41 -26.42 0.96 -12.77
CA GLY A 41 -26.22 0.11 -13.95
C GLY A 41 -24.74 -0.07 -14.31
N THR A 42 -24.45 -0.10 -15.61
CA THR A 42 -23.12 -0.39 -16.16
C THR A 42 -22.03 0.59 -15.73
N MET A 43 -22.40 1.84 -15.42
CA MET A 43 -21.46 2.84 -14.90
C MET A 43 -20.95 2.46 -13.51
N ARG A 44 -21.85 1.96 -12.65
CA ARG A 44 -21.49 1.49 -11.30
C ARG A 44 -20.50 0.32 -11.38
N ASP A 45 -20.77 -0.64 -12.25
CA ASP A 45 -19.90 -1.80 -12.46
C ASP A 45 -18.53 -1.39 -13.02
N SER A 46 -18.50 -0.41 -13.93
CA SER A 46 -17.25 0.13 -14.49
C SER A 46 -16.40 0.82 -13.43
N LEU A 47 -17.03 1.60 -12.53
CA LEU A 47 -16.35 2.24 -11.41
C LEU A 47 -15.86 1.21 -10.38
N GLU A 48 -16.59 0.11 -10.17
CA GLU A 48 -16.14 -0.98 -9.31
C GLU A 48 -14.86 -1.63 -9.83
N ASN A 49 -14.79 -1.92 -11.13
CA ASN A 49 -13.58 -2.44 -11.77
C ASN A 49 -12.42 -1.44 -11.68
N MET A 50 -12.67 -0.15 -11.91
CA MET A 50 -11.63 0.88 -11.82
C MET A 50 -11.07 1.02 -10.39
N ALA A 51 -11.91 0.82 -9.36
CA ALA A 51 -11.42 0.80 -7.97
C ALA A 51 -10.46 -0.38 -7.72
N LEU A 52 -10.73 -1.56 -8.31
CA LEU A 52 -9.84 -2.72 -8.24
C LEU A 52 -8.53 -2.48 -9.02
N GLU A 53 -8.60 -1.81 -10.17
CA GLU A 53 -7.41 -1.44 -10.96
C GLU A 53 -6.48 -0.53 -10.15
N HIS A 54 -7.01 0.49 -9.49
CA HIS A 54 -6.21 1.36 -8.61
C HIS A 54 -5.66 0.63 -7.38
N TRP A 55 -6.41 -0.33 -6.83
CA TRP A 55 -5.89 -1.18 -5.77
C TRP A 55 -4.69 -2.03 -6.23
N ASN A 56 -4.80 -2.67 -7.40
CA ASN A 56 -3.70 -3.45 -7.97
C ASN A 56 -2.47 -2.58 -8.28
N ALA A 57 -2.67 -1.39 -8.84
CA ALA A 57 -1.58 -0.44 -9.07
C ALA A 57 -0.92 0.02 -7.75
N TYR A 58 -1.70 0.18 -6.69
CA TYR A 58 -1.17 0.42 -5.35
C TYR A 58 -0.33 -0.75 -4.84
N LEU A 59 -0.76 -2.01 -5.04
CA LEU A 59 0.03 -3.19 -4.68
C LEU A 59 1.34 -3.28 -5.46
N ASP A 60 1.35 -2.88 -6.73
CA ASP A 60 2.59 -2.79 -7.52
C ASP A 60 3.57 -1.76 -6.91
N ALA A 61 3.08 -0.61 -6.47
CA ALA A 61 3.92 0.37 -5.76
C ALA A 61 4.44 -0.19 -4.43
N ILE A 62 3.63 -0.94 -3.68
CA ILE A 62 4.06 -1.65 -2.45
C ILE A 62 5.13 -2.70 -2.77
N HIS A 63 4.99 -3.43 -3.87
CA HIS A 63 5.99 -4.39 -4.31
C HIS A 63 7.34 -3.70 -4.55
N LEU A 64 7.34 -2.59 -5.29
CA LEU A 64 8.56 -1.80 -5.52
C LEU A 64 9.15 -1.27 -4.20
N ILE A 65 8.34 -0.75 -3.29
CA ILE A 65 8.76 -0.33 -1.95
C ILE A 65 9.43 -1.49 -1.21
N SER A 66 8.83 -2.68 -1.24
CA SER A 66 9.35 -3.87 -0.54
C SER A 66 10.70 -4.35 -1.10
N MET A 67 10.99 -4.11 -2.38
CA MET A 67 12.29 -4.41 -2.97
C MET A 67 13.42 -3.53 -2.41
N HIS A 68 13.08 -2.35 -1.88
CA HIS A 68 14.01 -1.40 -1.29
C HIS A 68 13.98 -1.36 0.25
N ASP A 69 12.88 -1.81 0.86
CA ASP A 69 12.68 -1.85 2.31
C ASP A 69 12.48 -3.28 2.79
N GLU A 70 13.59 -3.92 3.19
CA GLU A 70 13.62 -5.31 3.67
C GLU A 70 12.69 -5.55 4.87
N ALA A 71 12.45 -4.53 5.71
CA ALA A 71 11.56 -4.66 6.85
C ALA A 71 10.10 -4.77 6.40
N ILE A 72 9.68 -3.97 5.40
CA ILE A 72 8.36 -4.10 4.80
C ILE A 72 8.21 -5.47 4.13
N ALA A 73 9.19 -5.90 3.33
CA ALA A 73 9.18 -7.21 2.69
C ALA A 73 9.00 -8.35 3.70
N SER A 74 9.72 -8.30 4.83
CA SER A 74 9.60 -9.31 5.88
C SER A 74 8.21 -9.34 6.52
N ILE A 75 7.63 -8.17 6.83
CA ILE A 75 6.30 -8.10 7.46
C ILE A 75 5.21 -8.57 6.48
N LEU A 76 5.33 -8.25 5.17
CA LEU A 76 4.42 -8.73 4.13
C LEU A 76 4.44 -10.27 4.05
N GLN A 77 5.62 -10.87 4.03
CA GLN A 77 5.77 -12.33 4.03
C GLN A 77 5.14 -12.98 5.28
N GLN A 78 5.29 -12.37 6.46
CA GLN A 78 4.66 -12.86 7.69
C GLN A 78 3.13 -12.87 7.62
N HIS A 79 2.53 -11.95 6.87
CA HIS A 79 1.09 -11.87 6.65
C HIS A 79 0.62 -12.72 5.46
N GLY A 80 1.51 -13.48 4.81
CA GLY A 80 1.19 -14.30 3.64
C GLY A 80 0.92 -13.49 2.37
N LEU A 81 1.26 -12.20 2.35
CA LEU A 81 1.09 -11.33 1.18
C LEU A 81 2.28 -11.53 0.23
N SER A 82 2.06 -12.28 -0.84
CA SER A 82 3.06 -12.50 -1.91
C SER A 82 2.65 -11.77 -3.18
N PHE A 83 3.48 -10.84 -3.62
CA PHE A 83 3.26 -10.08 -4.85
C PHE A 83 3.85 -10.87 -6.02
N ARG A 84 2.98 -11.62 -6.74
CA ARG A 84 3.15 -12.49 -7.94
C ARG A 84 3.17 -13.99 -7.67
N GLU A 85 2.08 -14.68 -8.07
CA GLU A 85 2.00 -15.46 -9.32
C GLU A 85 0.55 -15.37 -9.85
N GLU A 86 0.41 -15.45 -11.16
CA GLU A 86 -0.79 -15.15 -11.94
C GLU A 86 -2.05 -15.90 -11.49
N SER A 87 -3.14 -15.14 -11.34
CA SER A 87 -4.54 -15.52 -11.55
C SER A 87 -4.95 -16.93 -11.13
N ASN A 88 -5.54 -17.03 -9.94
CA ASN A 88 -6.66 -17.95 -9.75
C ASN A 88 -7.93 -17.11 -9.64
N SER A 89 -8.48 -16.75 -10.81
CA SER A 89 -9.84 -16.26 -10.95
C SER A 89 -10.81 -17.41 -10.64
N GLY A 90 -10.86 -17.80 -9.37
CA GLY A 90 -12.06 -18.41 -8.82
C GLY A 90 -13.07 -17.28 -8.65
N GLU A 91 -14.31 -17.50 -9.07
CA GLU A 91 -15.43 -16.63 -8.72
C GLU A 91 -15.53 -16.58 -7.20
N VAL A 92 -14.77 -15.66 -6.58
CA VAL A 92 -15.01 -15.25 -5.21
C VAL A 92 -16.33 -14.51 -5.29
N GLU A 93 -17.36 -15.18 -4.77
CA GLU A 93 -18.67 -14.63 -4.52
C GLU A 93 -18.46 -13.21 -3.99
N ARG A 94 -18.71 -12.20 -4.84
CA ARG A 94 -18.41 -10.79 -4.54
C ARG A 94 -19.15 -10.46 -3.26
N GLN A 95 -18.49 -10.56 -2.11
CA GLN A 95 -19.04 -10.06 -0.87
C GLN A 95 -19.38 -8.61 -1.18
N HIS A 96 -20.57 -8.15 -0.76
CA HIS A 96 -20.96 -6.75 -0.95
C HIS A 96 -19.90 -5.87 -0.27
N VAL A 97 -18.89 -5.49 -1.05
CA VAL A 97 -17.72 -4.75 -0.61
C VAL A 97 -18.27 -3.43 -0.12
N ARG A 98 -18.15 -3.17 1.19
CA ARG A 98 -18.70 -1.96 1.80
C ARG A 98 -17.84 -0.78 1.33
N PRO A 99 -18.31 0.06 0.40
CA PRO A 99 -17.47 1.07 -0.26
C PRO A 99 -16.98 2.12 0.72
N LEU A 100 -17.79 2.38 1.75
CA LEU A 100 -17.42 3.23 2.88
C LEU A 100 -16.26 2.65 3.70
N LEU A 101 -16.26 1.33 3.98
CA LEU A 101 -15.20 0.69 4.73
C LEU A 101 -13.89 0.72 3.95
N LEU A 102 -13.92 0.39 2.65
CA LEU A 102 -12.77 0.52 1.78
C LEU A 102 -12.27 1.97 1.75
N SER A 103 -13.15 2.94 1.59
CA SER A 103 -12.77 4.36 1.58
C SER A 103 -12.08 4.81 2.87
N LEU A 104 -12.48 4.27 4.02
CA LEU A 104 -11.85 4.52 5.32
C LEU A 104 -10.48 3.83 5.44
N LEU A 105 -10.36 2.59 4.99
CA LEU A 105 -9.10 1.85 4.98
C LEU A 105 -8.08 2.48 4.03
N SER A 106 -8.48 2.85 2.81
CA SER A 106 -7.64 3.60 1.88
C SER A 106 -7.20 4.94 2.48
N ALA A 107 -8.09 5.65 3.19
CA ALA A 107 -7.72 6.88 3.89
C ALA A 107 -6.71 6.64 5.02
N ALA A 108 -6.83 5.52 5.74
CA ALA A 108 -5.86 5.12 6.76
C ALA A 108 -4.49 4.80 6.14
N LEU A 109 -4.46 4.06 5.03
CA LEU A 109 -3.25 3.76 4.27
C LEU A 109 -2.55 5.04 3.79
N VAL A 110 -3.28 5.98 3.20
CA VAL A 110 -2.73 7.29 2.78
C VAL A 110 -2.04 8.01 3.94
N ARG A 111 -2.61 7.97 5.15
CA ARG A 111 -1.99 8.58 6.34
C ARG A 111 -0.67 7.90 6.71
N ARG A 112 -0.58 6.57 6.57
CA ARG A 112 0.65 5.80 6.83
C ARG A 112 1.75 6.15 5.82
N HIS A 113 1.42 6.18 4.53
CA HIS A 113 2.37 6.61 3.50
C HIS A 113 2.88 8.04 3.74
N ARG A 114 2.00 8.99 4.05
CA ARG A 114 2.40 10.38 4.39
C ARG A 114 3.34 10.42 5.59
N ARG A 115 3.07 9.63 6.63
CA ARG A 115 3.91 9.57 7.83
C ARG A 115 5.29 8.98 7.54
N ILE A 116 5.36 7.89 6.78
CA ILE A 116 6.64 7.29 6.35
C ILE A 116 7.45 8.30 5.53
N ARG A 117 6.81 9.00 4.58
CA ARG A 117 7.46 10.04 3.77
C ARG A 117 8.00 11.21 4.60
N GLN A 118 7.29 11.59 5.67
CA GLN A 118 7.75 12.61 6.62
C GLN A 118 8.97 12.13 7.41
N ILE A 119 8.96 10.88 7.90
CA ILE A 119 10.10 10.29 8.62
C ILE A 119 11.33 10.28 7.70
N TYR A 120 11.15 9.91 6.42
CA TYR A 120 12.20 10.00 5.41
C TYR A 120 12.70 11.43 5.13
N SER A 121 11.97 12.46 5.54
CA SER A 121 12.43 13.85 5.40
C SER A 121 13.25 14.34 6.61
N TRP A 122 13.35 13.55 7.68
CA TRP A 122 13.97 13.94 8.96
C TRP A 122 15.40 13.41 9.19
N HIS A 123 16.06 12.83 8.18
CA HIS A 123 17.36 12.14 8.27
C HIS A 123 18.59 12.95 8.78
N ALA A 124 18.42 14.17 9.31
CA ALA A 124 19.52 15.06 9.70
C ALA A 124 19.71 15.29 11.21
N ARG A 125 19.12 14.49 12.12
CA ARG A 125 19.12 14.82 13.58
C ARG A 125 19.32 13.63 14.54
N PRO A 126 19.83 13.85 15.77
CA PRO A 126 20.21 12.82 16.77
C PRO A 126 19.05 12.01 17.38
N ILE A 127 17.90 11.95 16.71
CA ILE A 127 16.66 11.28 17.17
C ILE A 127 16.51 9.93 16.45
N SER A 128 17.62 9.29 16.05
CA SER A 128 17.61 8.10 15.19
C SER A 128 16.75 6.97 15.75
N ASP A 129 16.82 6.72 17.06
CA ASP A 129 16.18 5.56 17.66
C ASP A 129 14.66 5.69 17.70
N TYR A 130 14.16 6.87 18.09
CA TYR A 130 12.73 7.18 18.03
C TYR A 130 12.20 7.15 16.59
N LEU A 131 12.96 7.68 15.62
CA LEU A 131 12.57 7.63 14.22
C LEU A 131 12.55 6.20 13.66
N ASN A 132 13.48 5.35 14.09
CA ASN A 132 13.53 3.94 13.72
C ASN A 132 12.34 3.16 14.30
N GLU A 133 12.02 3.37 15.58
CA GLU A 133 10.84 2.76 16.22
C GLU A 133 9.55 3.24 15.56
N SER A 134 9.41 4.55 15.33
CA SER A 134 8.26 5.11 14.61
C SER A 134 8.15 4.51 13.22
N MET A 135 9.25 4.38 12.47
CA MET A 135 9.24 3.78 11.14
C MET A 135 8.80 2.32 11.20
N SER A 136 9.31 1.53 12.15
CA SER A 136 8.92 0.14 12.34
C SER A 136 7.41 -0.01 12.58
N MET A 137 6.85 0.84 13.44
CA MET A 137 5.41 0.85 13.70
C MET A 137 4.58 1.24 12.48
N GLU A 138 5.00 2.25 11.71
CA GLU A 138 4.28 2.65 10.49
C GLU A 138 4.30 1.54 9.43
N ARG A 139 5.42 0.84 9.25
CA ARG A 139 5.52 -0.32 8.33
C ARG A 139 4.56 -1.44 8.73
N LYS A 140 4.49 -1.75 10.03
CA LYS A 140 3.58 -2.78 10.54
C LYS A 140 2.12 -2.42 10.30
N HIS A 141 1.70 -1.22 10.69
CA HIS A 141 0.34 -0.76 10.47
C HIS A 141 -0.02 -0.69 8.98
N LEU A 142 0.94 -0.31 8.13
CA LEU A 142 0.74 -0.30 6.69
C LEU A 142 0.36 -1.70 6.20
N VAL A 143 1.15 -2.72 6.53
CA VAL A 143 0.90 -4.11 6.11
C VAL A 143 -0.40 -4.67 6.69
N GLU A 144 -0.69 -4.41 7.97
CA GLU A 144 -1.94 -4.84 8.60
C GLU A 144 -3.17 -4.28 7.88
N LEU A 145 -3.12 -3.01 7.48
CA LEU A 145 -4.19 -2.38 6.71
C LEU A 145 -4.31 -2.95 5.30
N ILE A 146 -3.18 -3.27 4.64
CA ILE A 146 -3.19 -3.94 3.33
C ILE A 146 -3.89 -5.29 3.45
N ALA A 147 -3.52 -6.10 4.45
CA ALA A 147 -4.15 -7.40 4.68
C ALA A 147 -5.66 -7.27 4.92
N MET A 148 -6.11 -6.25 5.68
CA MET A 148 -7.54 -6.01 5.87
C MET A 148 -8.26 -5.68 4.56
N VAL A 149 -7.66 -4.87 3.69
CA VAL A 149 -8.27 -4.55 2.38
C VAL A 149 -8.33 -5.79 1.49
N GLU A 150 -7.26 -6.58 1.41
CA GLU A 150 -7.24 -7.85 0.67
C GLU A 150 -8.33 -8.82 1.14
N THR A 151 -8.64 -8.87 2.45
CA THR A 151 -9.74 -9.73 2.94
C THR A 151 -11.14 -9.23 2.57
N LEU A 152 -11.27 -7.98 2.13
CA LEU A 152 -12.54 -7.33 1.84
C LEU A 152 -12.84 -7.21 0.34
N LEU A 153 -11.84 -7.41 -0.51
CA LEU A 153 -11.93 -7.41 -1.98
C LEU A 153 -12.09 -8.84 -2.51
#